data_AF-A0A4Y7XAY8-F1
#
_entry.id   AF-A0A4Y7XAY8-F1
#
_cell.length_a   1.000
_cell.length_b   1.000
_cell.length_c   1.000
_cell.angle_alpha   90.00
_cell.angle_beta   90.00
_cell.angle_gamma   90.00
#
_symmetry.space_group_name_H-M   'P 1'
#
loop_
_entity.id
_entity.type
_entity.pdbx_description
1 polymer ?
#
loop_
_entity_poly.entity_id
_entity_poly.type
_entity_poly.pdbx_seq_one_letter_code
_entity_poly.pdbx_strand_id
1 'polypeptide(L)'
;MKYATPRYQSNGLASEYFGGRANNGRKFGLNRALLPNPIDYLQSQQISFKGSGQWRDVLCPFHDDKSPSLRMNATTGGFKCMACGAKGGDLIAFHQQLTSLGFVETCKALGAWESKQ
;
A
#
# COMPACT_ATOMS: atom_id res chain seq x y z
N MET A 1 -35.65 -43.00 -30.81
CA MET A 1 -35.75 -42.87 -29.35
C MET A 1 -35.63 -41.39 -29.01
N LYS A 2 -36.68 -40.78 -28.42
CA LYS A 2 -36.74 -39.35 -28.10
C LYS A 2 -36.52 -39.21 -26.60
N TYR A 3 -35.38 -38.66 -26.17
CA TYR A 3 -35.15 -38.39 -24.75
C TYR A 3 -35.72 -37.00 -24.43
N ALA A 4 -36.80 -36.97 -23.65
CA ALA A 4 -37.37 -35.76 -23.08
C ALA A 4 -36.58 -35.39 -21.82
N THR A 5 -36.06 -34.16 -21.75
CA THR A 5 -35.48 -33.58 -20.54
C THR A 5 -36.61 -32.98 -19.68
N PRO A 6 -36.61 -33.17 -18.34
CA PRO A 6 -37.63 -32.57 -17.49
C PRO A 6 -37.32 -31.09 -17.25
N ARG A 7 -38.35 -30.27 -17.44
CA ARG A 7 -38.38 -28.83 -17.16
C ARG A 7 -38.43 -28.64 -15.64
N TYR A 8 -37.30 -28.27 -15.03
CA TYR A 8 -37.28 -27.86 -13.63
C TYR A 8 -37.73 -26.39 -13.51
N GLN A 9 -38.94 -26.18 -13.02
CA GLN A 9 -39.39 -24.89 -12.49
C GLN A 9 -39.16 -24.90 -10.98
N SER A 10 -38.39 -23.94 -10.47
CA SER A 10 -38.43 -23.58 -9.06
C SER A 10 -38.29 -22.08 -8.91
N ASN A 11 -39.39 -21.45 -8.52
CA ASN A 11 -39.44 -20.13 -7.92
C ASN A 11 -38.59 -20.13 -6.64
N GLY A 12 -37.72 -19.12 -6.49
CA GLY A 12 -36.90 -18.93 -5.30
C GLY A 12 -36.45 -17.50 -5.23
N LEU A 13 -37.19 -16.70 -4.46
CA LEU A 13 -36.84 -15.35 -4.03
C LEU A 13 -35.48 -15.38 -3.31
N ALA A 14 -34.41 -15.00 -4.01
CA ALA A 14 -33.18 -14.54 -3.37
C ALA A 14 -33.38 -13.04 -3.13
N SER A 15 -33.99 -12.67 -1.99
CA SER A 15 -33.25 -12.35 -0.77
C SER A 15 -32.11 -11.38 -1.08
N GLU A 16 -32.53 -10.12 -1.12
CA GLU A 16 -31.80 -8.91 -0.74
C GLU A 16 -30.40 -9.21 -0.17
N TYR A 17 -29.40 -9.28 -1.07
CA TYR A 17 -28.00 -9.30 -0.67
C TYR A 17 -27.62 -7.92 -0.10
N PHE A 18 -27.78 -7.82 1.20
CA PHE A 18 -26.89 -7.17 2.16
C PHE A 18 -26.09 -5.95 1.67
N GLY A 19 -26.54 -4.78 2.10
CA GLY A 19 -25.68 -3.91 2.90
C GLY A 19 -24.55 -3.20 2.17
N GLY A 20 -24.88 -2.41 1.14
CA GLY A 20 -24.03 -1.31 0.70
C GLY A 20 -23.98 -0.21 1.77
N ARG A 21 -23.17 -0.39 2.82
CA ARG A 21 -22.77 0.71 3.71
C ARG A 21 -21.93 1.70 2.89
N ALA A 22 -22.60 2.64 2.24
CA ALA A 22 -21.97 3.87 1.79
C ALA A 22 -21.35 4.52 3.03
N ASN A 23 -20.01 4.50 3.11
CA ASN A 23 -19.27 5.18 4.16
C ASN A 23 -19.43 6.68 3.94
N ASN A 24 -20.52 7.22 4.46
CA ASN A 24 -20.80 8.64 4.54
C ASN A 24 -19.72 9.28 5.43
N GLY A 25 -18.81 10.05 4.84
CA GLY A 25 -18.09 11.12 5.54
C GLY A 25 -16.87 10.75 6.39
N ARG A 26 -15.80 10.17 5.81
CA ARG A 26 -14.47 10.39 6.40
C ARG A 26 -14.06 11.84 6.14
N LYS A 27 -14.46 12.75 7.05
CA LYS A 27 -14.05 14.17 7.09
C LYS A 27 -12.53 14.37 7.32
N PHE A 28 -11.84 13.27 7.65
CA PHE A 28 -10.42 13.21 7.96
C PHE A 28 -9.87 11.91 7.35
N GLY A 29 -8.73 11.96 6.66
CA GLY A 29 -8.20 10.77 6.02
C GLY A 29 -6.88 10.95 5.27
N LEU A 30 -6.33 9.81 4.86
CA LEU A 30 -5.16 9.75 3.99
C LEU A 30 -5.51 10.26 2.59
N ASN A 31 -4.85 11.32 2.16
CA ASN A 31 -4.82 11.74 0.76
C ASN A 31 -3.53 11.21 0.11
N ARG A 32 -3.66 10.15 -0.70
CA ARG A 32 -2.52 9.53 -1.39
C ARG A 32 -1.83 10.44 -2.40
N ALA A 33 -2.53 11.45 -2.93
CA ALA A 33 -1.95 12.39 -3.90
C ALA A 33 -0.92 13.33 -3.26
N LEU A 34 -0.95 13.48 -1.92
CA LEU A 34 -0.02 14.30 -1.16
C LEU A 34 1.21 13.51 -0.67
N LEU A 35 1.27 12.20 -0.92
CA LEU A 35 2.44 11.42 -0.53
C LEU A 35 3.67 11.89 -1.32
N PRO A 36 4.83 12.04 -0.67
CA PRO A 36 6.05 12.41 -1.36
C PRO A 36 6.46 11.33 -2.34
N ASN A 37 7.22 11.72 -3.37
CA ASN A 37 7.83 10.74 -4.26
C ASN A 37 8.76 9.82 -3.42
N PRO A 38 8.72 8.49 -3.62
CA PRO A 38 9.61 7.57 -2.92
C PRO A 38 11.09 7.92 -3.04
N ILE A 39 11.53 8.43 -4.20
CA ILE A 39 12.92 8.84 -4.43
C ILE A 39 13.27 10.08 -3.62
N ASP A 40 12.43 11.11 -3.66
CA ASP A 40 12.64 12.32 -2.86
C ASP A 40 12.66 11.99 -1.36
N TYR A 41 11.81 11.06 -0.93
CA TYR A 41 11.80 10.57 0.45
C TYR A 41 13.10 9.84 0.81
N LEU A 42 13.61 8.93 -0.04
CA LEU A 42 14.89 8.26 0.21
C LEU A 42 16.05 9.26 0.32
N GLN A 43 16.06 10.28 -0.54
CA GLN A 43 17.05 11.36 -0.48
C GLN A 43 16.92 12.15 0.82
N SER A 44 15.70 12.48 1.25
CA SER A 44 15.47 13.22 2.51
C SER A 44 15.92 12.42 3.73
N GLN A 45 15.80 11.09 3.69
CA GLN A 45 16.29 10.19 4.75
C GLN A 45 17.78 9.84 4.61
N GLN A 46 18.48 10.41 3.62
CA GLN A 46 19.89 10.12 3.32
C GLN A 46 20.16 8.63 3.06
N ILE A 47 19.16 7.91 2.56
CA ILE A 47 19.29 6.49 2.20
C ILE A 47 19.88 6.39 0.80
N SER A 48 20.98 5.66 0.68
CA SER A 48 21.64 5.45 -0.61
C SER A 48 20.83 4.51 -1.51
N PHE A 49 20.68 4.89 -2.78
CA PHE A 49 20.01 4.07 -3.81
C PHE A 49 20.77 4.13 -5.14
N LYS A 50 20.56 3.12 -5.98
CA LYS A 50 21.19 2.92 -7.27
C LYS A 50 20.18 2.46 -8.33
N GLY A 51 20.61 2.55 -9.58
CA GLY A 51 19.85 2.15 -10.76
C GLY A 51 18.97 3.27 -11.31
N SER A 52 18.49 3.08 -12.53
CA SER A 52 17.53 3.94 -13.23
C SER A 52 16.32 3.10 -13.66
N GLY A 53 15.10 3.58 -13.40
CA GLY A 53 13.86 2.84 -13.71
C GLY A 53 12.82 2.87 -12.59
N GLN A 54 11.78 2.06 -12.75
CA GLN A 54 10.68 1.93 -11.78
C GLN A 54 11.14 1.23 -10.49
N TRP A 55 11.97 0.20 -10.60
CA TRP A 55 12.55 -0.49 -9.45
C TRP A 55 13.97 0.01 -9.22
N ARG A 56 14.27 0.42 -8.00
CA ARG A 56 15.60 0.88 -7.57
C ARG A 56 16.14 -0.06 -6.50
N ASP A 57 17.45 -0.22 -6.53
CA ASP A 57 18.17 -0.95 -5.49
C ASP A 57 18.60 0.06 -4.42
N VAL A 58 18.24 -0.21 -3.18
CA VAL A 58 18.31 0.71 -2.04
C VAL A 58 19.05 0.01 -0.91
N LEU A 59 19.86 0.75 -0.18
CA LEU A 59 20.46 0.28 1.06
C LEU A 59 19.34 0.06 2.09
N CYS A 60 19.25 -1.14 2.64
CA CYS A 60 18.21 -1.46 3.60
C CYS A 60 18.47 -0.73 4.92
N PRO A 61 17.55 0.13 5.41
CA PRO A 61 17.71 0.77 6.72
C PRO A 61 17.22 -0.10 7.88
N PHE A 62 16.61 -1.26 7.60
CA PHE A 62 16.00 -2.14 8.60
C PHE A 62 16.98 -3.11 9.25
N HIS A 63 18.19 -3.25 8.70
CA HIS A 63 19.27 -4.05 9.27
C HIS A 63 20.61 -3.45 8.85
N ASP A 64 21.67 -3.79 9.56
CA ASP A 64 23.02 -3.35 9.22
C ASP A 64 23.50 -4.10 7.96
N ASP A 65 23.32 -3.46 6.80
CA ASP A 65 23.80 -3.94 5.51
C ASP A 65 24.80 -2.95 4.91
N LYS A 66 25.78 -3.48 4.18
CA LYS A 66 26.72 -2.68 3.38
C LYS A 66 26.37 -2.72 1.89
N SER A 67 25.47 -3.61 1.48
CA SER A 67 25.04 -3.79 0.10
C SER A 67 23.58 -3.39 -0.08
N PRO A 68 23.20 -2.80 -1.23
CA PRO A 68 21.80 -2.50 -1.52
C PRO A 68 21.01 -3.79 -1.73
N SER A 69 20.38 -4.29 -0.65
CA SER A 69 19.59 -5.53 -0.61
C SER A 69 18.08 -5.30 -0.65
N LEU A 70 17.64 -4.03 -0.59
CA LEU A 70 16.25 -3.63 -0.63
C LEU A 70 15.89 -3.14 -2.03
N ARG A 71 14.80 -3.67 -2.59
CA ARG A 71 14.24 -3.16 -3.84
C ARG A 71 13.02 -2.31 -3.55
N MET A 72 13.01 -1.08 -4.04
CA MET A 72 11.87 -0.15 -3.88
C MET A 72 11.33 0.30 -5.24
N ASN A 73 10.01 0.40 -5.35
CA ASN A 73 9.34 0.98 -6.50
C ASN A 73 9.29 2.51 -6.37
N ALA A 74 9.87 3.21 -7.34
CA ALA A 74 9.95 4.66 -7.42
C ALA A 74 8.59 5.36 -7.64
N THR A 75 7.53 4.61 -7.98
CA THR A 75 6.19 5.15 -8.22
C THR A 75 5.26 4.87 -7.04
N THR A 76 5.17 3.63 -6.59
CA THR A 76 4.24 3.26 -5.50
C THR A 76 4.87 3.35 -4.11
N GLY A 77 6.21 3.33 -4.01
CA GLY A 77 6.92 3.20 -2.74
C GLY A 77 6.87 1.79 -2.16
N GLY A 78 6.32 0.81 -2.89
CA GLY A 78 6.35 -0.59 -2.48
C GLY A 78 7.78 -1.12 -2.42
N PHE A 79 8.10 -1.92 -1.40
CA PHE A 79 9.46 -2.38 -1.15
C PHE A 79 9.53 -3.82 -0.67
N LYS A 80 10.68 -4.44 -0.93
CA LYS A 80 11.04 -5.76 -0.39
C LYS A 80 12.55 -5.86 -0.24
N CYS A 81 12.99 -6.19 0.95
CA CYS A 81 14.36 -6.59 1.23
C CYS A 81 14.50 -8.11 1.08
N MET A 82 15.50 -8.54 0.31
CA MET A 82 15.77 -9.97 0.10
C MET A 82 16.64 -10.58 1.21
N ALA A 83 17.27 -9.74 2.04
CA ALA A 83 18.13 -10.19 3.15
C ALA A 83 17.35 -10.36 4.46
N CYS A 84 16.67 -9.31 4.94
CA CYS A 84 15.93 -9.36 6.20
C CYS A 84 14.44 -9.72 6.05
N GLY A 85 13.92 -9.75 4.81
CA GLY A 85 12.52 -10.06 4.52
C GLY A 85 11.53 -8.91 4.77
N ALA A 86 12.01 -7.73 5.21
CA ALA A 86 11.19 -6.53 5.34
C ALA A 86 10.47 -6.22 4.02
N LYS A 87 9.17 -5.94 4.09
CA LYS A 87 8.34 -5.72 2.89
C LYS A 87 7.17 -4.80 3.21
N GLY A 88 6.68 -4.11 2.19
CA GLY A 88 5.48 -3.27 2.27
C GLY A 88 4.98 -2.86 0.89
N GLY A 89 3.69 -2.53 0.81
CA GLY A 89 3.02 -2.17 -0.44
C GLY A 89 3.14 -0.69 -0.83
N ASP A 90 3.42 0.17 0.15
CA ASP A 90 3.36 1.62 0.00
C ASP A 90 4.46 2.30 0.83
N LEU A 91 4.75 3.56 0.49
CA LEU A 91 5.69 4.40 1.24
C LEU A 91 5.30 4.59 2.72
N ILE A 92 4.01 4.56 3.03
CA ILE A 92 3.50 4.61 4.41
C ILE A 92 4.00 3.41 5.22
N ALA A 93 3.89 2.20 4.66
CA ALA A 93 4.34 1.00 5.34
C ALA A 93 5.86 1.01 5.56
N PHE A 94 6.62 1.63 4.64
CA PHE A 94 8.06 1.81 4.79
C PHE A 94 8.38 2.73 5.98
N HIS A 95 7.75 3.91 6.01
CA HIS A 95 7.97 4.87 7.09
C HIS A 95 7.51 4.32 8.45
N GLN A 96 6.39 3.61 8.50
CA GLN A 96 5.91 2.95 9.72
C GLN A 96 6.92 1.94 10.26
N GLN A 97 7.52 1.11 9.39
CA GLN A 97 8.54 0.14 9.84
C GLN A 97 9.81 0.84 10.30
N LEU A 98 10.15 1.99 9.71
CA LEU A 98 11.35 2.75 10.06
C LEU A 98 11.21 3.48 11.41
N THR A 99 10.05 4.10 11.66
CA THR A 99 9.81 4.95 12.84
C THR A 99 8.98 4.27 13.92
N SER A 100 8.42 3.10 13.65
CA SER A 100 7.47 2.37 14.52
C SER A 100 6.22 3.19 14.90
N LEU A 101 5.87 4.20 14.10
CA LEU A 101 4.72 5.06 14.34
C LEU A 101 3.38 4.42 13.91
N GLY A 102 2.30 4.87 14.54
CA GLY A 102 0.95 4.52 14.12
C GLY A 102 0.63 5.01 12.69
N PHE A 103 -0.42 4.46 12.07
CA PHE A 103 -0.79 4.80 10.69
C PHE A 103 -1.12 6.30 10.52
N VAL A 104 -1.92 6.85 11.43
CA VAL A 104 -2.32 8.26 11.39
C VAL A 104 -1.11 9.19 11.57
N GLU A 105 -0.24 8.87 12.53
CA GLU A 105 0.97 9.65 12.81
C GLU A 105 1.92 9.62 11.62
N THR A 106 2.10 8.46 11.00
CA THR A 106 2.89 8.33 9.77
C THR A 106 2.31 9.16 8.63
N CYS A 107 1.00 9.11 8.41
CA CYS A 107 0.36 9.91 7.37
C CYS A 107 0.57 11.41 7.61
N LYS A 108 0.51 11.86 8.88
CA LYS A 108 0.81 13.24 9.27
C LYS A 108 2.28 13.58 9.04
N ALA A 109 3.20 12.70 9.42
CA ALA A 109 4.64 12.88 9.21
C ALA A 109 5.02 12.99 7.73
N LEU A 110 4.32 12.25 6.87
CA LEU A 110 4.48 12.31 5.41
C LEU A 110 3.71 13.46 4.74
N GLY A 111 2.98 14.28 5.51
CA GLY A 111 2.19 15.39 4.97
C GLY A 111 0.93 14.97 4.20
N ALA A 112 0.56 13.68 4.24
CA ALA A 112 -0.55 13.11 3.48
C ALA A 112 -1.86 12.99 4.29
N TRP A 113 -1.92 13.65 5.46
CA TRP A 113 -3.10 13.64 6.32
C TRP A 113 -3.89 14.93 6.18
N GLU A 114 -5.06 14.86 5.55
CA GLU A 114 -5.96 16.02 5.47
C GLU A 114 -6.97 16.00 6.62
N SER A 115 -7.03 17.13 7.31
CA SER A 115 -8.08 17.46 8.26
C SER A 115 -8.85 18.65 7.75
N LYS A 116 -9.95 18.40 7.02
CA LYS A 116 -10.82 19.48 6.57
C LYS A 116 -11.60 20.00 7.78
N GLN A 117 -11.31 21.23 8.19
CA GLN A 117 -12.07 21.98 9.19
C GLN A 117 -13.48 22.31 8.67
#